data_AF-A0A6F9AW30-F1
#
_entry.id   AF-A0A6F9AW30-F1
#
_cell.length_a   1.000
_cell.length_b   1.000
_cell.length_c   1.000
_cell.angle_alpha   90.00
_cell.angle_beta   90.00
_cell.angle_gamma   90.00
#
_symmetry.space_group_name_H-M   'P 1'
#
loop_
_entity.id
_entity.type
_entity.pdbx_description
1 polymer ?
#
loop_
_entity_poly.entity_id
_entity_poly.type
_entity_poly.pdbx_seq_one_letter_code
_entity_poly.pdbx_strand_id
1 'polypeptide(L)'
;MDIQSGQVTHQPSPRESLESQLSCPICLEMFQKPVVILPCQHNLCRGCASDLYDSRNPYHYSGGIFRCPTCRFEVVLDRHGVYGLQRNLLVENIIDIYKQQPESGGGEVGSNVSDPPLKDKDIKEPMCTEHEDERINIYCVTCQTPTCSMCKVFGQHKDCEVSPLQSVYDTQKAELRNAVDLLAAGNSCVQAVMAQMDDTCKSIEENGQLQKRRLGESFDLLYAILEERKGQLLEKITQEEESKLGLLRSLVERYTEQLQASINLKEKAAQTMEKGNAAEFLISGKELIAQAKEAAKGSNIERPEPGFENMEHLTLCTEDVEVILYQMGFGLGDDDDVVTEEEEEEEEEEEEEEEEE
;
A
#
# COMPACT_ATOMS: atom_id res chain seq x y z
N MET A 1 -26.99 34.82 -1.59
CA MET A 1 -26.01 34.53 -2.64
C MET A 1 -25.66 33.07 -2.47
N ASP A 2 -26.43 32.23 -3.15
CA ASP A 2 -26.40 30.78 -3.05
C ASP A 2 -25.40 30.21 -4.05
N ILE A 3 -24.43 29.43 -3.57
CA ILE A 3 -23.68 28.47 -4.39
C ILE A 3 -23.36 27.26 -3.52
N GLN A 4 -24.21 26.22 -3.59
CA GLN A 4 -23.84 24.84 -3.25
C GLN A 4 -23.97 24.02 -4.53
N SER A 5 -22.84 23.73 -5.16
CA SER A 5 -22.74 22.77 -6.26
C SER A 5 -22.47 21.39 -5.67
N GLY A 6 -23.51 20.56 -5.62
CA GLY A 6 -23.37 19.14 -5.29
C GLY A 6 -22.66 18.39 -6.41
N GLN A 7 -21.59 17.68 -6.09
CA GLN A 7 -20.97 16.70 -6.98
C GLN A 7 -21.85 15.46 -7.02
N VAL A 8 -22.54 15.27 -8.14
CA VAL A 8 -23.20 14.03 -8.52
C VAL A 8 -22.09 13.06 -8.93
N THR A 9 -21.86 11.99 -8.17
CA THR A 9 -21.02 10.87 -8.61
C THR A 9 -21.74 10.17 -9.75
N HIS A 10 -21.32 10.45 -10.98
CA HIS A 10 -21.81 9.79 -12.18
C HIS A 10 -21.37 8.32 -12.13
N GLN A 11 -22.31 7.38 -12.03
CA GLN A 11 -21.99 5.96 -12.25
C GLN A 11 -21.52 5.81 -13.70
N PRO A 12 -20.35 5.22 -13.94
CA PRO A 12 -19.86 5.04 -15.29
C PRO A 12 -20.83 4.16 -16.07
N SER A 13 -21.13 4.54 -17.31
CA SER A 13 -21.99 3.73 -18.17
C SER A 13 -21.37 2.32 -18.35
N PRO A 14 -22.16 1.26 -18.60
CA PRO A 14 -21.61 -0.09 -18.84
C PRO A 14 -20.53 -0.14 -19.94
N ARG A 15 -20.55 0.83 -20.87
CA ARG A 15 -19.52 1.01 -21.89
C ARG A 15 -18.22 1.57 -21.34
N GLU A 16 -18.28 2.58 -20.46
CA GLU A 16 -17.09 3.14 -19.79
C GLU A 16 -16.41 2.12 -18.88
N SER A 17 -17.18 1.27 -18.20
CA SER A 17 -16.63 0.16 -17.41
C SER A 17 -15.91 -0.87 -18.30
N LEU A 18 -16.48 -1.21 -19.46
CA LEU A 18 -15.86 -2.13 -20.41
C LEU A 18 -14.63 -1.52 -21.10
N GLU A 19 -14.64 -0.22 -21.39
CA GLU A 19 -13.50 0.49 -21.97
C GLU A 19 -12.29 0.51 -21.02
N SER A 20 -12.54 0.70 -19.72
CA SER A 20 -11.48 0.59 -18.70
C SER A 20 -10.85 -0.81 -18.65
N GLN A 21 -11.65 -1.86 -18.84
CA GLN A 21 -11.19 -3.27 -18.87
C GLN A 21 -10.44 -3.63 -20.16
N LEU A 22 -10.62 -2.85 -21.24
CA LEU A 22 -9.96 -3.05 -22.54
C LEU A 22 -8.80 -2.05 -22.78
N SER A 23 -8.37 -1.36 -21.73
CA SER A 23 -7.28 -0.37 -21.77
C SER A 23 -5.94 -0.96 -21.35
N CYS A 24 -4.87 -0.49 -21.99
CA CYS A 24 -3.51 -0.87 -21.66
C CYS A 24 -2.99 -0.06 -20.46
N PRO A 25 -2.44 -0.69 -19.41
CA PRO A 25 -1.95 0.01 -18.22
C PRO A 25 -0.69 0.87 -18.48
N ILE A 26 -0.11 0.82 -19.69
CA ILE A 26 1.08 1.60 -20.06
C ILE A 26 0.72 2.81 -20.91
N CYS A 27 0.05 2.61 -22.06
CA CYS A 27 -0.32 3.73 -22.92
C CYS A 27 -1.65 4.39 -22.53
N LEU A 28 -2.40 3.79 -21.60
CA LEU A 28 -3.72 4.27 -21.12
C LEU A 28 -4.79 4.40 -22.21
N GLU A 29 -4.52 3.84 -23.39
CA GLU A 29 -5.44 3.72 -24.51
C GLU A 29 -5.98 2.29 -24.59
N MET A 30 -7.05 2.08 -25.36
CA MET A 30 -7.49 0.72 -25.72
C MET A 30 -6.33 -0.08 -26.33
N PHE A 31 -6.24 -1.38 -26.00
CA PHE A 31 -5.10 -2.18 -26.44
C PHE A 31 -4.88 -2.10 -27.96
N GLN A 32 -3.66 -1.76 -28.34
CA GLN A 32 -3.21 -1.73 -29.72
C GLN A 32 -2.71 -3.12 -30.13
N LYS A 33 -3.16 -3.58 -31.30
CA LYS A 33 -2.77 -4.89 -31.82
C LYS A 33 -1.31 -4.86 -32.30
N PRO A 34 -0.54 -5.93 -32.07
CA PRO A 34 -0.91 -7.18 -31.39
C PRO A 34 -0.89 -7.07 -29.86
N VAL A 35 -1.84 -7.72 -29.20
CA VAL A 35 -1.94 -7.78 -27.72
C VAL A 35 -1.21 -9.01 -27.22
N VAL A 36 -0.26 -8.85 -26.30
CA VAL A 36 0.56 -9.94 -25.75
C VAL A 36 0.12 -10.34 -24.34
N ILE A 37 0.17 -11.63 -24.04
CA ILE A 37 -0.14 -12.22 -22.73
C ILE A 37 1.19 -12.46 -21.99
N LEU A 38 1.30 -11.91 -20.79
CA LEU A 38 2.41 -12.16 -19.88
C LEU A 38 2.20 -13.49 -19.13
N PRO A 39 3.26 -14.13 -18.59
CA PRO A 39 3.12 -15.35 -17.78
C PRO A 39 2.18 -15.21 -16.56
N CYS A 40 2.01 -13.99 -16.05
CA CYS A 40 1.06 -13.65 -15.00
C CYS A 40 -0.37 -13.40 -15.49
N GLN A 41 -0.70 -13.77 -16.73
CA GLN A 41 -2.00 -13.63 -17.39
C GLN A 41 -2.50 -12.19 -17.62
N HIS A 42 -1.66 -11.19 -17.39
CA HIS A 42 -1.97 -9.80 -17.73
C HIS A 42 -1.63 -9.49 -19.19
N ASN A 43 -2.37 -8.55 -19.77
CA ASN A 43 -2.27 -8.18 -21.18
C ASN A 43 -1.55 -6.84 -21.34
N LEU A 44 -0.73 -6.70 -22.39
CA LEU A 44 -0.09 -5.44 -22.81
C LEU A 44 -0.16 -5.30 -24.33
N CYS A 45 -0.10 -4.06 -24.82
CA CYS A 45 0.26 -3.82 -26.22
C CYS A 45 1.68 -4.35 -26.46
N ARG A 46 1.94 -5.01 -27.59
CA ARG A 46 3.31 -5.45 -27.92
C ARG A 46 4.31 -4.29 -27.95
N GLY A 47 3.90 -3.12 -28.45
CA GLY A 47 4.73 -1.91 -28.42
C GLY A 47 5.13 -1.53 -26.98
N CYS A 48 4.15 -1.43 -26.08
CA CYS A 48 4.40 -1.13 -24.67
C CYS A 48 5.28 -2.17 -23.97
N ALA A 49 5.12 -3.45 -24.31
CA ALA A 49 5.97 -4.51 -23.77
C ALA A 49 7.41 -4.41 -24.30
N SER A 50 7.60 -4.05 -25.58
CA SER A 50 8.92 -3.77 -26.17
C SER A 50 9.58 -2.57 -25.51
N ASP A 51 8.86 -1.46 -25.31
CA ASP A 51 9.41 -0.27 -24.68
C ASP A 51 9.85 -0.53 -23.22
N LEU A 52 9.08 -1.34 -22.48
CA LEU A 52 9.42 -1.77 -21.12
C LEU A 52 10.64 -2.69 -21.09
N TYR A 53 10.81 -3.51 -22.12
CA TYR A 53 11.95 -4.41 -22.26
C TYR A 53 13.23 -3.64 -22.62
N ASP A 54 13.15 -2.73 -23.59
CA ASP A 54 14.29 -1.96 -24.10
C ASP A 54 14.78 -0.90 -23.10
N SER A 55 13.87 -0.26 -22.35
CA SER A 55 14.22 0.73 -21.34
C SER A 55 14.95 0.16 -20.12
N ARG A 56 14.79 -1.13 -19.84
CA ARG A 56 15.35 -1.81 -18.66
C ARG A 56 16.51 -2.75 -18.98
N ASN A 57 16.82 -2.98 -20.26
CA ASN A 57 17.91 -3.87 -20.66
C ASN A 57 18.82 -3.25 -21.75
N PRO A 58 19.85 -2.48 -21.36
CA PRO A 58 20.77 -1.81 -22.30
C PRO A 58 21.66 -2.75 -23.12
N TYR A 59 21.73 -4.06 -22.77
CA TYR A 59 22.61 -5.04 -23.40
C TYR A 59 21.79 -6.19 -24.01
N HIS A 60 21.43 -6.06 -25.29
CA HIS A 60 20.53 -6.94 -26.05
C HIS A 60 20.98 -8.41 -26.30
N TYR A 61 21.98 -8.94 -25.60
CA TYR A 61 22.65 -10.19 -26.01
C TYR A 61 22.28 -11.47 -25.23
N SER A 62 21.42 -11.40 -24.22
CA SER A 62 20.91 -12.56 -23.50
C SER A 62 19.62 -12.20 -22.79
N GLY A 63 18.64 -13.10 -22.78
CA GLY A 63 17.25 -12.87 -22.34
C GLY A 63 17.09 -11.87 -21.19
N GLY A 64 16.18 -10.92 -21.38
CA GLY A 64 15.93 -9.86 -20.41
C GLY A 64 14.75 -10.15 -19.49
N ILE A 65 14.73 -9.43 -18.38
CA ILE A 65 13.71 -9.53 -17.34
C ILE A 65 13.03 -8.17 -17.19
N PHE A 66 11.71 -8.16 -17.12
CA PHE A 66 10.96 -6.96 -16.74
C PHE A 66 9.78 -7.31 -15.83
N ARG A 67 9.32 -6.34 -15.04
CA ARG A 67 8.16 -6.54 -14.15
C ARG A 67 6.86 -6.11 -14.79
N CYS A 68 5.83 -6.93 -14.63
CA CYS A 68 4.47 -6.62 -15.05
C CYS A 68 3.97 -5.31 -14.38
N PRO A 69 3.46 -4.33 -15.13
CA PRO A 69 2.95 -3.08 -14.56
C PRO A 69 1.74 -3.28 -13.64
N THR A 70 0.94 -4.31 -13.88
CA THR A 70 -0.32 -4.55 -13.16
C THR A 70 -0.11 -5.28 -11.83
N CYS A 71 0.68 -6.36 -11.83
CA CYS A 71 0.85 -7.22 -10.64
C CYS A 71 2.30 -7.32 -10.15
N ARG A 72 3.24 -6.59 -10.76
CA ARG A 72 4.68 -6.60 -10.46
C ARG A 72 5.39 -7.95 -10.62
N PHE A 73 4.71 -8.99 -11.11
CA PHE A 73 5.28 -10.28 -11.44
C PHE A 73 6.50 -10.14 -12.37
N GLU A 74 7.56 -10.90 -12.10
CA GLU A 74 8.81 -10.87 -12.83
C GLU A 74 8.73 -11.73 -14.10
N VAL A 75 8.74 -11.09 -15.26
CA VAL A 75 8.62 -11.73 -16.57
C VAL A 75 10.02 -11.95 -17.12
N VAL A 76 10.43 -13.21 -17.21
CA VAL A 76 11.68 -13.64 -17.84
C VAL A 76 11.42 -13.96 -19.30
N LEU A 77 12.18 -13.36 -20.21
CA LEU A 77 12.05 -13.58 -21.65
C LEU A 77 13.22 -14.40 -22.20
N ASP A 78 12.93 -15.22 -23.19
CA ASP A 78 13.92 -16.03 -23.89
C ASP A 78 14.68 -15.22 -24.96
N ARG A 79 15.45 -15.90 -25.81
CA ARG A 79 16.18 -15.28 -26.93
C ARG A 79 15.28 -14.56 -27.95
N HIS A 80 13.98 -14.82 -27.98
CA HIS A 80 13.02 -14.16 -28.85
C HIS A 80 12.40 -12.91 -28.21
N GLY A 81 12.71 -12.62 -26.94
CA GLY A 81 12.27 -11.42 -26.24
C GLY A 81 10.74 -11.27 -26.22
N VAL A 82 10.27 -10.03 -26.33
CA VAL A 82 8.82 -9.70 -26.38
C VAL A 82 8.13 -10.35 -27.58
N TYR A 83 8.87 -10.70 -28.64
CA TYR A 83 8.32 -11.34 -29.83
C TYR A 83 7.92 -12.80 -29.61
N GLY A 84 8.43 -13.44 -28.54
CA GLY A 84 8.07 -14.79 -28.12
C GLY A 84 6.79 -14.88 -27.28
N LEU A 85 6.25 -13.75 -26.81
CA LEU A 85 5.03 -13.73 -26.01
C LEU A 85 3.80 -14.10 -26.85
N GLN A 86 2.90 -14.88 -26.27
CA GLN A 86 1.66 -15.31 -26.93
C GLN A 86 0.72 -14.14 -27.16
N ARG A 87 0.01 -14.16 -28.29
CA ARG A 87 -1.01 -13.16 -28.61
C ARG A 87 -2.35 -13.51 -28.01
N ASN A 88 -3.07 -12.52 -27.49
CA ASN A 88 -4.44 -12.67 -27.01
C ASN A 88 -5.46 -12.36 -28.11
N LEU A 89 -5.73 -13.32 -28.99
CA LEU A 89 -6.68 -13.15 -30.09
C LEU A 89 -8.10 -12.87 -29.60
N LEU A 90 -8.48 -13.34 -28.40
CA LEU A 90 -9.79 -13.10 -27.82
C LEU A 90 -9.96 -11.61 -27.46
N VAL A 91 -8.97 -11.01 -26.80
CA VAL A 91 -8.97 -9.57 -26.51
C VAL A 91 -8.93 -8.76 -27.81
N GLU A 92 -8.13 -9.18 -28.79
CA GLU A 92 -8.10 -8.54 -30.11
C GLU A 92 -9.46 -8.56 -30.82
N ASN A 93 -10.21 -9.66 -30.75
CA ASN A 93 -11.54 -9.81 -31.34
C ASN A 93 -12.60 -9.00 -30.59
N ILE A 94 -12.54 -8.94 -29.26
CA ILE A 94 -13.45 -8.13 -28.44
C ILE A 94 -13.29 -6.65 -28.77
N ILE A 95 -12.05 -6.17 -28.94
CA ILE A 95 -11.75 -4.79 -29.34
C ILE A 95 -12.32 -4.48 -30.73
N ASP A 96 -12.29 -5.43 -31.67
CA ASP A 96 -12.89 -5.25 -32.99
C ASP A 96 -14.42 -5.12 -32.91
N ILE A 97 -15.07 -5.95 -32.11
CA ILE A 97 -16.53 -5.88 -31.88
C ILE A 97 -16.90 -4.55 -31.23
N TYR A 98 -16.12 -4.08 -30.25
CA TYR A 98 -16.34 -2.80 -29.58
C TYR A 98 -16.19 -1.61 -30.53
N LYS A 99 -15.16 -1.62 -31.39
CA LYS A 99 -14.91 -0.58 -32.40
C LYS A 99 -15.95 -0.59 -33.54
N GLN A 100 -16.59 -1.71 -33.80
CA GLN A 100 -17.65 -1.86 -34.82
C GLN A 100 -19.04 -1.40 -34.37
N GLN A 101 -19.21 -0.96 -33.13
CA GLN A 101 -20.42 -0.28 -32.67
C GLN A 101 -20.19 1.26 -32.61
N PRO A 102 -20.31 1.99 -33.73
CA PRO A 102 -20.37 3.44 -33.68
C PRO A 102 -21.76 3.89 -33.22
N GLU A 103 -21.81 4.75 -32.21
CA GLU A 103 -22.74 5.88 -32.11
C GLU A 103 -24.17 5.61 -32.66
N SER A 104 -24.95 4.73 -32.02
CA SER A 104 -26.40 4.82 -32.06
C SER A 104 -26.84 5.35 -30.71
N GLY A 105 -26.90 6.67 -30.62
CA GLY A 105 -27.29 7.40 -29.42
C GLY A 105 -28.73 7.06 -28.99
N GLY A 106 -28.89 7.01 -27.67
CA GLY A 106 -30.07 7.48 -26.94
C GLY A 106 -31.43 6.91 -27.34
N GLY A 107 -31.87 5.87 -26.64
CA GLY A 107 -33.24 5.40 -26.69
C GLY A 107 -33.51 4.32 -25.65
N GLU A 108 -33.78 4.76 -24.41
CA GLU A 108 -34.70 4.16 -23.44
C GLU A 108 -34.96 2.65 -23.59
N VAL A 109 -34.18 1.80 -22.91
CA VAL A 109 -34.62 0.44 -22.59
C VAL A 109 -35.43 0.52 -21.31
N GLY A 110 -36.66 1.01 -21.46
CA GLY A 110 -37.72 0.77 -20.50
C GLY A 110 -38.05 -0.72 -20.46
N SER A 111 -38.12 -1.27 -19.26
CA SER A 111 -38.69 -2.56 -18.91
C SER A 111 -39.96 -2.83 -19.70
N ASN A 112 -39.86 -3.69 -20.70
CA ASN A 112 -40.93 -4.52 -21.26
C ASN A 112 -40.24 -5.55 -22.16
N VAL A 113 -39.94 -6.72 -21.60
CA VAL A 113 -39.74 -7.92 -22.41
C VAL A 113 -41.12 -8.33 -22.92
N SER A 114 -41.64 -7.54 -23.85
CA SER A 114 -42.68 -8.00 -24.76
C SER A 114 -41.93 -8.81 -25.80
N ASP A 115 -42.22 -10.10 -25.82
CA ASP A 115 -41.79 -11.02 -26.88
C ASP A 115 -41.81 -10.32 -28.26
N PRO A 116 -40.79 -10.47 -29.11
CA PRO A 116 -40.97 -10.18 -30.52
C PRO A 116 -42.13 -11.06 -30.99
N PRO A 117 -43.09 -10.55 -31.78
CA PRO A 117 -44.10 -11.42 -32.36
C PRO A 117 -43.37 -12.37 -33.31
N LEU A 118 -43.08 -13.57 -32.81
CA LEU A 118 -42.69 -14.71 -33.62
C LEU A 118 -43.86 -14.92 -34.57
N LYS A 119 -43.67 -14.42 -35.79
CA LYS A 119 -44.49 -14.72 -36.94
C LYS A 119 -44.75 -16.22 -36.94
N ASP A 120 -46.03 -16.60 -36.97
CA ASP A 120 -46.50 -17.93 -37.35
C ASP A 120 -45.72 -18.41 -38.56
N LYS A 121 -44.71 -19.23 -38.30
CA LYS A 121 -44.04 -20.06 -39.28
C LYS A 121 -44.19 -21.47 -38.76
N ASP A 122 -45.28 -22.10 -39.16
CA ASP A 122 -45.51 -23.54 -39.17
C ASP A 122 -44.84 -24.30 -38.02
N ILE A 123 -45.47 -24.31 -36.84
CA ILE A 123 -45.20 -25.35 -35.84
C ILE A 123 -45.69 -26.65 -36.48
N LYS A 124 -44.80 -27.36 -37.18
CA LYS A 124 -45.08 -28.72 -37.63
C LYS A 124 -45.32 -29.55 -36.38
N GLU A 125 -46.58 -29.88 -36.12
CA GLU A 125 -46.96 -30.80 -35.04
C GLU A 125 -46.12 -32.07 -35.19
N PRO A 126 -45.50 -32.56 -34.09
CA PRO A 126 -44.60 -33.70 -34.18
C PRO A 126 -45.38 -34.95 -34.62
N MET A 127 -44.88 -35.60 -35.66
CA MET A 127 -45.44 -36.85 -36.19
C MET A 127 -44.82 -38.04 -35.46
N CYS A 128 -45.55 -39.16 -35.40
CA CYS A 128 -45.04 -40.38 -34.80
C CYS A 128 -43.90 -40.97 -35.64
N THR A 129 -42.82 -41.40 -34.99
CA THR A 129 -41.67 -42.03 -35.66
C THR A 129 -41.99 -43.39 -36.25
N GLU A 130 -42.98 -44.10 -35.70
CA GLU A 130 -43.42 -45.42 -36.17
C GLU A 130 -44.60 -45.34 -37.16
N HIS A 131 -45.32 -44.22 -37.16
CA HIS A 131 -46.52 -44.02 -37.98
C HIS A 131 -46.46 -42.63 -38.61
N GLU A 132 -45.83 -42.55 -39.79
CA GLU A 132 -45.48 -41.29 -40.46
C GLU A 132 -46.70 -40.40 -40.79
N ASP A 133 -47.89 -40.99 -40.94
CA ASP A 133 -49.16 -40.30 -41.21
C ASP A 133 -49.93 -39.88 -39.94
N GLU A 134 -49.48 -40.29 -38.76
CA GLU A 134 -50.17 -40.05 -37.49
C GLU A 134 -49.50 -38.98 -36.64
N ARG A 135 -50.30 -38.02 -36.17
CA ARG A 135 -49.87 -36.94 -35.28
C ARG A 135 -49.76 -37.44 -33.85
N ILE A 136 -48.80 -36.90 -33.11
CA ILE A 136 -48.68 -37.13 -31.67
C ILE A 136 -49.73 -36.30 -30.94
N ASN A 137 -50.71 -36.96 -30.33
CA ASN A 137 -51.84 -36.33 -29.63
C ASN A 137 -52.20 -36.99 -28.29
N ILE A 138 -51.47 -38.04 -27.90
CA ILE A 138 -51.70 -38.81 -26.68
C ILE A 138 -50.41 -38.81 -25.85
N TYR A 139 -50.52 -38.78 -24.53
CA TYR A 139 -49.38 -39.02 -23.63
C TYR A 139 -49.54 -40.36 -22.92
N CYS A 140 -48.53 -41.21 -23.01
CA CYS A 140 -48.49 -42.47 -22.30
C CYS A 140 -47.95 -42.25 -20.89
N VAL A 141 -48.82 -42.33 -19.88
CA VAL A 141 -48.46 -42.10 -18.47
C VAL A 141 -47.56 -43.22 -17.95
N THR A 142 -47.81 -44.47 -18.37
CA THR A 142 -47.00 -45.62 -17.97
C THR A 142 -45.56 -45.54 -18.48
N CYS A 143 -45.36 -45.04 -19.71
CA CYS A 143 -44.04 -44.94 -20.34
C CYS A 143 -43.41 -43.55 -20.22
N GLN A 144 -44.15 -42.56 -19.72
CA GLN A 144 -43.77 -41.15 -19.67
C GLN A 144 -43.34 -40.54 -21.01
N THR A 145 -43.96 -41.00 -22.11
CA THR A 145 -43.62 -40.57 -23.47
C THR A 145 -44.85 -40.14 -24.27
N PRO A 146 -44.72 -39.12 -25.13
CA PRO A 146 -45.78 -38.73 -26.04
C PRO A 146 -45.90 -39.76 -27.18
N THR A 147 -47.13 -40.07 -27.59
CA THR A 147 -47.44 -41.15 -28.55
C THR A 147 -48.64 -40.78 -29.45
N CYS A 148 -48.96 -41.64 -30.43
CA CYS A 148 -50.08 -41.46 -31.36
C CYS A 148 -51.17 -42.52 -31.16
N SER A 149 -52.32 -42.30 -31.82
CA SER A 149 -53.49 -43.20 -31.76
C SER A 149 -53.16 -44.63 -32.20
N MET A 150 -52.37 -44.79 -33.26
CA MET A 150 -52.01 -46.11 -33.79
C MET A 150 -51.09 -46.89 -32.83
N CYS A 151 -50.15 -46.20 -32.18
CA CYS A 151 -49.31 -46.77 -31.14
C CYS A 151 -50.12 -47.26 -29.93
N LYS A 152 -51.23 -46.59 -29.59
CA LYS A 152 -52.13 -46.99 -28.52
C LYS A 152 -53.07 -48.13 -28.91
N VAL A 153 -53.62 -48.15 -30.12
CA VAL A 153 -54.63 -49.17 -30.47
C VAL A 153 -53.99 -50.49 -30.93
N PHE A 154 -52.91 -50.41 -31.70
CA PHE A 154 -52.28 -51.57 -32.35
C PHE A 154 -50.78 -51.72 -32.06
N GLY A 155 -50.14 -50.68 -31.53
CA GLY A 155 -48.70 -50.66 -31.31
C GLY A 155 -48.28 -51.02 -29.88
N GLN A 156 -47.09 -50.54 -29.53
CA GLN A 156 -46.36 -50.93 -28.31
C GLN A 156 -47.00 -50.40 -27.01
N HIS A 157 -47.95 -49.47 -27.07
CA HIS A 157 -48.60 -48.87 -25.91
C HIS A 157 -50.04 -49.38 -25.68
N LYS A 158 -50.39 -50.53 -26.28
CA LYS A 158 -51.73 -51.13 -26.22
C LYS A 158 -52.29 -51.27 -24.80
N ASP A 159 -51.49 -51.81 -23.90
CA ASP A 159 -51.88 -52.09 -22.52
C ASP A 159 -51.45 -50.98 -21.54
N CYS A 160 -50.89 -49.87 -22.03
CA CYS A 160 -50.44 -48.75 -21.20
C CYS A 160 -51.57 -47.78 -20.86
N GLU A 161 -51.50 -47.14 -19.70
CA GLU A 161 -52.39 -46.03 -19.34
C GLU A 161 -52.00 -44.76 -20.11
N VAL A 162 -53.00 -44.10 -20.70
CA VAL A 162 -52.81 -42.92 -21.53
C VAL A 162 -53.73 -41.78 -21.13
N SER A 163 -53.31 -40.56 -21.40
CA SER A 163 -54.08 -39.34 -21.16
C SER A 163 -54.00 -38.40 -22.37
N PRO A 164 -54.97 -37.49 -22.54
CA PRO A 164 -54.90 -36.46 -23.59
C PRO A 164 -53.61 -35.64 -23.43
N LEU A 165 -52.83 -35.50 -24.51
CA LEU A 165 -51.53 -34.82 -24.48
C LEU A 165 -51.64 -33.40 -23.95
N GLN A 166 -52.69 -32.66 -24.36
CA GLN A 166 -52.92 -31.28 -23.94
C GLN A 166 -53.12 -31.16 -22.42
N SER A 167 -53.84 -32.09 -21.79
CA SER A 167 -54.09 -32.07 -20.35
C SER A 167 -52.82 -32.29 -19.53
N VAL A 168 -51.97 -33.24 -19.97
CA VAL A 168 -50.68 -33.51 -19.33
C VAL A 168 -49.72 -32.35 -19.56
N TYR A 169 -49.70 -31.79 -20.78
CA TYR A 169 -48.93 -30.61 -21.11
C TYR A 169 -49.28 -29.42 -20.22
N ASP A 170 -50.56 -29.08 -20.07
CA ASP A 170 -50.98 -27.94 -19.26
C ASP A 170 -50.62 -28.14 -17.78
N THR A 171 -50.73 -29.36 -17.27
CA THR A 171 -50.35 -29.72 -15.89
C THR A 171 -48.84 -29.60 -15.68
N GLN A 172 -48.03 -30.29 -16.51
CA GLN A 172 -46.56 -30.23 -16.40
C GLN A 172 -46.02 -28.82 -16.65
N LYS A 173 -46.64 -28.05 -17.55
CA LYS A 173 -46.28 -26.65 -17.80
C LYS A 173 -46.60 -25.78 -16.59
N ALA A 174 -47.69 -26.02 -15.88
CA ALA A 174 -48.02 -25.31 -14.64
C ALA A 174 -47.04 -25.69 -13.51
N GLU A 175 -46.73 -26.97 -13.34
CA GLU A 175 -45.74 -27.44 -12.36
C GLU A 175 -44.34 -26.86 -12.62
N LEU A 176 -43.90 -26.87 -13.88
CA LEU A 176 -42.62 -26.29 -14.28
C LEU A 176 -42.58 -24.78 -14.03
N ARG A 177 -43.67 -24.05 -14.32
CA ARG A 177 -43.76 -22.61 -14.00
C ARG A 177 -43.62 -22.37 -12.50
N ASN A 178 -44.36 -23.12 -11.67
CA ASN A 178 -44.26 -23.00 -10.21
C ASN A 178 -42.84 -23.30 -9.72
N ALA A 179 -42.17 -24.32 -10.27
CA ALA A 179 -40.80 -24.65 -9.92
C ALA A 179 -39.81 -23.54 -10.32
N VAL A 180 -40.01 -22.92 -11.49
CA VAL A 180 -39.21 -21.77 -11.94
C VAL A 180 -39.43 -20.55 -11.05
N ASP A 181 -40.68 -20.28 -10.63
CA ASP A 181 -40.99 -19.17 -9.74
C ASP A 181 -40.35 -19.36 -8.35
N LEU A 182 -40.39 -20.58 -7.80
CA LEU A 182 -39.71 -20.92 -6.55
C LEU A 182 -38.19 -20.78 -6.67
N LEU A 183 -37.61 -21.22 -7.79
CA LEU A 183 -36.18 -21.07 -8.05
C LEU A 183 -35.79 -19.60 -8.17
N ALA A 184 -36.60 -18.78 -8.83
CA ALA A 184 -36.37 -17.34 -8.94
C ALA A 184 -36.38 -16.67 -7.55
N ALA A 185 -37.35 -17.00 -6.70
CA ALA A 185 -37.42 -16.50 -5.32
C ALA A 185 -36.20 -16.96 -4.48
N GLY A 186 -35.80 -18.22 -4.62
CA GLY A 186 -34.60 -18.76 -3.97
C GLY A 186 -33.31 -18.05 -4.41
N ASN A 187 -33.15 -17.82 -5.71
CA ASN A 187 -32.02 -17.08 -6.26
C ASN A 187 -31.97 -15.64 -5.75
N SER A 188 -33.11 -14.95 -5.66
CA SER A 188 -33.17 -13.61 -5.07
C SER A 188 -32.74 -13.60 -3.60
N CYS A 189 -33.10 -14.62 -2.82
CA CYS A 189 -32.65 -14.73 -1.43
C CYS A 189 -31.14 -14.93 -1.34
N VAL A 190 -30.56 -15.81 -2.17
CA VAL A 190 -29.10 -16.03 -2.21
C VAL A 190 -28.37 -14.75 -2.62
N GLN A 191 -28.87 -14.04 -3.63
CA GLN A 191 -28.30 -12.76 -4.05
C GLN A 191 -28.31 -11.71 -2.92
N ALA A 192 -29.38 -11.65 -2.12
CA ALA A 192 -29.46 -10.75 -0.98
C ALA A 192 -28.42 -11.10 0.12
N VAL A 193 -28.23 -12.38 0.41
CA VAL A 193 -27.20 -12.83 1.37
C VAL A 193 -25.79 -12.54 0.85
N MET A 194 -25.53 -12.76 -0.45
CA MET A 194 -24.25 -12.41 -1.07
C MET A 194 -23.96 -10.91 -0.95
N ALA A 195 -24.94 -10.06 -1.24
CA ALA A 195 -24.79 -8.61 -1.07
C ALA A 195 -24.49 -8.22 0.39
N GLN A 196 -25.18 -8.84 1.36
CA GLN A 196 -24.91 -8.61 2.78
C GLN A 196 -23.48 -9.05 3.18
N MET A 197 -23.00 -10.18 2.65
CA MET A 197 -21.64 -10.66 2.88
C MET A 197 -20.61 -9.68 2.28
N ASP A 198 -20.83 -9.19 1.06
CA ASP A 198 -19.96 -8.19 0.44
C ASP A 198 -19.88 -6.90 1.26
N ASP A 199 -21.01 -6.43 1.79
CA ASP A 199 -21.03 -5.25 2.66
C ASP A 199 -20.34 -5.49 4.00
N THR A 200 -20.42 -6.71 4.53
CA THR A 200 -19.68 -7.12 5.74
C THR A 200 -18.18 -7.15 5.47
N CYS A 201 -17.74 -7.68 4.33
CA CYS A 201 -16.34 -7.67 3.91
C CYS A 201 -15.79 -6.24 3.83
N LYS A 202 -16.50 -5.33 3.15
CA LYS A 202 -16.11 -3.91 3.08
C LYS A 202 -16.01 -3.28 4.46
N SER A 203 -16.98 -3.55 5.34
CA SER A 203 -16.98 -3.03 6.72
C SER A 203 -15.78 -3.52 7.53
N ILE A 204 -15.39 -4.79 7.36
CA ILE A 204 -14.20 -5.37 8.00
C ILE A 204 -12.92 -4.70 7.46
N GLU A 205 -12.82 -4.50 6.15
CA GLU A 205 -11.68 -3.82 5.52
C GLU A 205 -11.53 -2.39 6.03
N GLU A 206 -12.62 -1.62 6.05
CA GLU A 206 -12.63 -0.24 6.55
C GLU A 206 -12.27 -0.16 8.03
N ASN A 207 -12.82 -1.04 8.86
CA ASN A 207 -12.48 -1.09 10.29
C ASN A 207 -11.02 -1.51 10.48
N GLY A 208 -10.53 -2.50 9.74
CA GLY A 208 -9.12 -2.92 9.77
C GLY A 208 -8.17 -1.78 9.39
N GLN A 209 -8.50 -1.01 8.34
CA GLN A 209 -7.74 0.19 7.96
C GLN A 209 -7.79 1.27 9.04
N LEU A 210 -8.93 1.47 9.70
CA LEU A 210 -9.06 2.41 10.81
C LEU A 210 -8.18 2.03 12.00
N GLN A 211 -8.18 0.75 12.42
CA GLN A 211 -7.33 0.31 13.53
C GLN A 211 -5.85 0.42 13.19
N LYS A 212 -5.45 0.07 11.96
CA LYS A 212 -4.07 0.26 11.48
C LYS A 212 -3.64 1.72 11.55
N ARG A 213 -4.50 2.66 11.13
CA ARG A 213 -4.21 4.10 11.23
C ARG A 213 -4.07 4.56 12.67
N ARG A 214 -4.99 4.16 13.55
CA ARG A 214 -4.94 4.52 14.99
C ARG A 214 -3.69 4.00 15.68
N LEU A 215 -3.27 2.78 15.34
CA LEU A 215 -2.01 2.22 15.83
C LEU A 215 -0.83 3.07 15.36
N GLY A 216 -0.76 3.37 14.06
CA GLY A 216 0.27 4.26 13.50
C GLY A 216 0.32 5.61 14.20
N GLU A 217 -0.82 6.27 14.36
CA GLU A 217 -0.94 7.56 15.09
C GLU A 217 -0.43 7.47 16.54
N SER A 218 -0.61 6.33 17.21
CA SER A 218 -0.12 6.12 18.58
C SER A 218 1.41 6.03 18.63
N PHE A 219 2.03 5.31 17.68
CA PHE A 219 3.49 5.26 17.57
C PHE A 219 4.08 6.58 17.10
N ASP A 220 3.44 7.28 16.17
CA ASP A 220 3.86 8.63 15.74
C ASP A 220 3.91 9.60 16.92
N LEU A 221 2.94 9.51 17.84
CA LEU A 221 2.96 10.30 19.07
C LEU A 221 4.14 9.91 19.99
N LEU A 222 4.44 8.61 20.15
CA LEU A 222 5.60 8.17 20.92
C LEU A 222 6.90 8.68 20.32
N TYR A 223 7.07 8.58 18.99
CA TYR A 223 8.24 9.14 18.30
C TYR A 223 8.36 10.65 18.52
N ALA A 224 7.26 11.39 18.43
CA ALA A 224 7.26 12.83 18.67
C ALA A 224 7.71 13.18 20.09
N ILE A 225 7.21 12.47 21.10
CA ILE A 225 7.61 12.67 22.50
C ILE A 225 9.09 12.35 22.71
N LEU A 226 9.57 11.23 22.15
CA LEU A 226 10.97 10.82 22.26
C LEU A 226 11.90 11.83 21.58
N GLU A 227 11.56 12.31 20.38
CA GLU A 227 12.36 13.30 19.66
C GLU A 227 12.36 14.66 20.38
N GLU A 228 11.22 15.09 20.92
CA GLU A 228 11.17 16.30 21.75
C GLU A 228 12.06 16.15 22.99
N ARG A 229 11.99 15.01 23.68
CA ARG A 229 12.80 14.75 24.88
C ARG A 229 14.30 14.74 24.57
N LYS A 230 14.69 14.08 23.47
CA LYS A 230 16.07 14.09 22.96
C LYS A 230 16.53 15.51 22.67
N GLY A 231 15.73 16.32 22.00
CA GLY A 231 16.02 17.73 21.72
C GLY A 231 16.28 18.53 22.99
N GLN A 232 15.43 18.39 24.01
CA GLN A 232 15.61 19.05 25.31
C GLN A 232 16.91 18.64 26.02
N LEU A 233 17.30 17.36 25.93
CA LEU A 233 18.53 16.87 26.57
C LEU A 233 19.78 17.35 25.83
N LEU A 234 19.76 17.37 24.50
CA LEU A 234 20.83 17.95 23.69
C LEU A 234 20.99 19.44 23.97
N GLU A 235 19.88 20.18 24.12
CA GLU A 235 19.93 21.60 24.46
C GLU A 235 20.63 21.84 25.81
N LYS A 236 20.40 20.98 26.82
CA LYS A 236 21.10 21.09 28.10
C LYS A 236 22.61 20.88 27.97
N ILE A 237 23.03 19.92 27.15
CA ILE A 237 24.46 19.68 26.86
C ILE A 237 25.06 20.94 26.21
N THR A 238 24.40 21.46 25.17
CA THR A 238 24.84 22.68 24.49
C THR A 238 24.92 23.88 25.43
N GLN A 239 23.94 24.07 26.31
CA GLN A 239 23.95 25.17 27.29
C GLN A 239 25.11 25.07 28.28
N GLU A 240 25.44 23.85 28.76
CA GLU A 240 26.59 23.66 29.65
C GLU A 240 27.92 23.91 28.89
N GLU A 241 28.04 23.41 27.66
CA GLU A 241 29.19 23.65 26.80
C GLU A 241 29.40 25.16 26.55
N GLU A 242 28.34 25.86 26.13
CA GLU A 242 28.37 27.31 25.88
C GLU A 242 28.73 28.12 27.13
N SER A 243 28.19 27.72 28.28
CA SER A 243 28.52 28.36 29.56
C SER A 243 30.00 28.18 29.91
N LYS A 244 30.52 26.94 29.82
CA LYS A 244 31.91 26.63 30.12
C LYS A 244 32.86 27.34 29.16
N LEU A 245 32.59 27.29 27.85
CA LEU A 245 33.37 27.99 26.83
C LEU A 245 33.29 29.52 27.01
N GLY A 246 32.12 30.05 27.36
CA GLY A 246 31.92 31.47 27.62
C GLY A 246 32.80 31.97 28.76
N LEU A 247 32.84 31.24 29.87
CA LEU A 247 33.73 31.53 31.00
C LEU A 247 35.20 31.51 30.58
N LEU A 248 35.64 30.46 29.88
CA LEU A 248 37.03 30.36 29.42
C LEU A 248 37.42 31.50 28.48
N ARG A 249 36.56 31.85 27.51
CA ARG A 249 36.80 32.96 26.60
C ARG A 249 36.95 34.28 27.34
N SER A 250 36.06 34.57 28.30
CA SER A 250 36.15 35.79 29.12
C SER A 250 37.43 35.85 29.96
N LEU A 251 37.88 34.70 30.47
CA LEU A 251 39.12 34.58 31.24
C LEU A 251 40.35 34.87 30.37
N VAL A 252 40.38 34.29 29.16
CA VAL A 252 41.45 34.51 28.17
C VAL A 252 41.50 35.96 27.73
N GLU A 253 40.36 36.59 27.47
CA GLU A 253 40.28 38.00 27.09
C GLU A 253 40.86 38.90 28.18
N ARG A 254 40.39 38.73 29.42
CA ARG A 254 40.89 39.47 30.58
C ARG A 254 42.41 39.34 30.78
N TYR A 255 42.95 38.12 30.67
CA TYR A 255 44.39 37.90 30.81
C TYR A 255 45.19 38.45 29.62
N THR A 256 44.61 38.43 28.42
CA THR A 256 45.23 39.02 27.22
C THR A 256 45.36 40.54 27.38
N GLU A 257 44.30 41.22 27.85
CA GLU A 257 44.32 42.65 28.13
C GLU A 257 45.34 43.01 29.23
N GLN A 258 45.35 42.24 30.33
CA GLN A 258 46.31 42.43 31.41
C GLN A 258 47.76 42.25 30.92
N LEU A 259 48.01 41.24 30.08
CA LEU A 259 49.32 40.99 29.49
C LEU A 259 49.75 42.14 28.56
N GLN A 260 48.86 42.62 27.69
CA GLN A 260 49.13 43.76 26.80
C GLN A 260 49.45 45.03 27.61
N ALA A 261 48.67 45.32 28.66
CA ALA A 261 48.95 46.44 29.56
C ALA A 261 50.34 46.32 30.21
N SER A 262 50.71 45.11 30.66
CA SER A 262 52.03 44.84 31.24
C SER A 262 53.16 44.98 30.21
N ILE A 263 52.98 44.54 28.96
CA ILE A 263 53.96 44.69 27.87
C ILE A 263 54.16 46.19 27.57
N ASN A 264 53.08 46.93 27.40
CA ASN A 264 53.12 48.38 27.14
C ASN A 264 53.82 49.14 28.28
N LEU A 265 53.55 48.77 29.53
CA LEU A 265 54.18 49.37 30.70
C LEU A 265 55.69 49.07 30.74
N LYS A 266 56.09 47.83 30.41
CA LYS A 266 57.50 47.43 30.30
C LYS A 266 58.21 48.22 29.20
N GLU A 267 57.59 48.40 28.04
CA GLU A 267 58.17 49.15 26.93
C GLU A 267 58.33 50.63 27.27
N LYS A 268 57.31 51.26 27.87
CA LYS A 268 57.39 52.65 28.36
C LYS A 268 58.53 52.80 29.38
N ALA A 269 58.64 51.89 30.34
CA ALA A 269 59.72 51.90 31.33
C ALA A 269 61.10 51.82 30.67
N ALA A 270 61.28 50.94 29.68
CA ALA A 270 62.54 50.82 28.94
C ALA A 270 62.87 52.11 28.16
N GLN A 271 61.89 52.70 27.46
CA GLN A 271 62.10 53.94 26.71
C GLN A 271 62.49 55.12 27.62
N THR A 272 61.85 55.26 28.78
CA THR A 272 62.18 56.28 29.78
C THR A 272 63.60 56.10 30.34
N MET A 273 64.06 54.84 30.49
CA MET A 273 65.43 54.53 30.94
C MET A 273 66.49 54.87 29.88
N GLU A 274 66.18 54.75 28.59
CA GLU A 274 67.15 54.96 27.50
C GLU A 274 67.24 56.41 27.02
N LYS A 275 66.13 57.17 27.02
CA LYS A 275 66.02 58.45 26.29
C LYS A 275 65.81 59.71 27.16
N GLY A 276 65.60 59.57 28.47
CA GLY A 276 65.28 60.69 29.36
C GLY A 276 66.50 61.40 29.97
N ASN A 277 66.43 62.73 30.11
CA ASN A 277 67.37 63.45 30.98
C ASN A 277 67.07 63.16 32.47
N ALA A 278 68.02 63.40 33.36
CA ALA A 278 67.89 63.02 34.77
C ALA A 278 66.65 63.61 35.47
N ALA A 279 66.21 64.81 35.08
CA ALA A 279 65.03 65.45 35.67
C ALA A 279 63.73 64.80 35.17
N GLU A 280 63.60 64.57 33.86
CA GLU A 280 62.45 63.87 33.26
C GLU A 280 62.31 62.44 33.76
N PHE A 281 63.43 61.73 33.90
CA PHE A 281 63.47 60.38 34.47
C PHE A 281 62.97 60.36 35.93
N LEU A 282 63.39 61.32 36.76
CA LEU A 282 62.97 61.34 38.17
C LEU A 282 61.48 61.67 38.36
N ILE A 283 60.88 62.44 37.44
CA ILE A 283 59.45 62.77 37.44
C ILE A 283 58.62 61.54 37.00
N SER A 284 58.95 60.96 35.84
CA SER A 284 58.18 59.84 35.25
C SER A 284 58.49 58.47 35.85
N GLY A 285 59.74 58.25 36.29
CA GLY A 285 60.22 56.98 36.82
C GLY A 285 59.57 56.58 38.14
N LYS A 286 59.28 57.53 39.04
CA LYS A 286 58.56 57.22 40.29
C LYS A 286 57.16 56.66 40.02
N GLU A 287 56.46 57.23 39.05
CA GLU A 287 55.11 56.80 38.66
C GLU A 287 55.15 55.42 37.98
N LEU A 288 56.05 55.23 37.01
CA LEU A 288 56.22 53.94 36.31
C LEU A 288 56.62 52.82 37.27
N ILE A 289 57.46 53.09 38.27
CA ILE A 289 57.82 52.10 39.31
C ILE A 289 56.60 51.73 40.16
N ALA A 290 55.73 52.69 40.49
CA ALA A 290 54.51 52.40 41.23
C ALA A 290 53.55 51.52 40.40
N GLN A 291 53.30 51.90 39.15
CA GLN A 291 52.46 51.13 38.21
C GLN A 291 53.02 49.72 37.96
N ALA A 292 54.34 49.58 37.80
CA ALA A 292 54.97 48.28 37.57
C ALA A 292 54.87 47.37 38.80
N LYS A 293 55.03 47.92 40.01
CA LYS A 293 54.85 47.19 41.26
C LYS A 293 53.40 46.76 41.48
N GLU A 294 52.44 47.56 41.04
CA GLU A 294 51.02 47.24 41.14
C GLU A 294 50.63 46.14 40.13
N ALA A 295 51.03 46.26 38.87
CA ALA A 295 50.82 45.24 37.84
C ALA A 295 51.46 43.89 38.22
N ALA A 296 52.63 43.92 38.85
CA ALA A 296 53.32 42.72 39.34
C ALA A 296 52.65 42.06 40.56
N LYS A 297 51.79 42.78 41.30
CA LYS A 297 51.00 42.21 42.40
C LYS A 297 49.71 41.54 41.91
N GLY A 298 49.15 42.01 40.78
CA GLY A 298 47.94 41.46 40.17
C GLY A 298 48.14 40.17 39.37
N SER A 299 49.31 39.51 39.47
CA SER A 299 49.68 38.35 38.66
C SER A 299 49.07 37.02 39.13
N ASN A 300 48.13 37.02 40.08
CA ASN A 300 47.43 35.79 40.46
C ASN A 300 46.53 35.35 39.30
N ILE A 301 47.00 34.34 38.57
CA ILE A 301 46.24 33.68 37.51
C ILE A 301 45.25 32.73 38.19
N GLU A 302 44.00 33.13 38.29
CA GLU A 302 42.88 32.23 38.54
C GLU A 302 42.75 31.28 37.36
N ARG A 303 42.84 29.99 37.64
CA ARG A 303 42.62 28.93 36.67
C ARG A 303 41.27 28.29 36.94
N PRO A 304 40.61 27.73 35.92
CA PRO A 304 39.46 26.86 36.12
C PRO A 304 39.81 25.73 37.09
N GLU A 305 38.81 25.25 37.82
CA GLU A 305 38.97 24.10 38.71
C GLU A 305 39.42 22.86 37.91
N PRO A 306 40.21 21.95 38.50
CA PRO A 306 40.59 20.71 37.84
C PRO A 306 39.35 19.89 37.43
N GLY A 307 39.30 19.44 36.17
CA GLY A 307 38.17 18.68 35.65
C GLY A 307 37.00 19.53 35.13
N PHE A 308 37.17 20.85 35.03
CA PHE A 308 36.17 21.77 34.47
C PHE A 308 35.70 21.37 33.05
N GLU A 309 36.59 20.77 32.27
CA GLU A 309 36.34 20.25 30.92
C GLU A 309 35.47 18.99 30.88
N ASN A 310 35.29 18.28 32.00
CA ASN A 310 34.52 17.04 32.04
C ASN A 310 33.02 17.34 31.88
N MET A 311 32.33 16.54 31.04
CA MET A 311 30.87 16.58 30.82
C MET A 311 30.23 15.18 30.92
N GLU A 312 30.95 14.20 31.45
CA GLU A 312 30.53 12.79 31.56
C GLU A 312 29.37 12.57 32.55
N HIS A 313 29.06 13.55 33.41
CA HIS A 313 27.88 13.50 34.29
C HIS A 313 26.55 13.64 33.53
N LEU A 314 26.58 14.06 32.26
CA LEU A 314 25.39 14.21 31.40
C LEU A 314 25.03 12.88 30.73
N THR A 315 24.66 11.89 31.54
CA THR A 315 24.24 10.56 31.09
C THR A 315 22.72 10.37 31.14
N LEU A 316 22.22 9.43 30.34
CA LEU A 316 20.82 9.02 30.31
C LEU A 316 20.76 7.48 30.32
N CYS A 317 20.02 6.90 31.26
CA CYS A 317 19.68 5.48 31.26
C CYS A 317 18.31 5.29 30.58
N THR A 318 18.21 4.34 29.65
CA THR A 318 17.01 4.06 28.84
C THR A 318 16.44 2.66 29.03
N GLU A 319 17.14 1.80 29.78
CA GLU A 319 16.82 0.37 29.97
C GLU A 319 15.35 0.12 30.35
N ASP A 320 14.85 0.81 31.38
CA ASP A 320 13.45 0.66 31.84
C ASP A 320 12.43 0.97 30.72
N VAL A 321 12.72 1.98 29.90
CA VAL A 321 11.82 2.42 28.82
C VAL A 321 11.89 1.45 27.64
N GLU A 322 13.07 0.92 27.35
CA GLU A 322 13.28 -0.09 26.31
C GLU A 322 12.50 -1.36 26.61
N VAL A 323 12.54 -1.85 27.86
CA VAL A 323 11.75 -3.01 28.31
C VAL A 323 10.26 -2.76 28.14
N ILE A 324 9.76 -1.58 28.54
CA ILE A 324 8.35 -1.21 28.39
C ILE A 324 7.94 -1.17 26.91
N LEU A 325 8.81 -0.64 26.02
CA LEU A 325 8.55 -0.59 24.59
C LEU A 325 8.56 -1.99 23.95
N TYR A 326 9.45 -2.87 24.39
CA TYR A 326 9.54 -4.24 23.89
C TYR A 326 8.31 -5.08 24.25
N GLN A 327 7.79 -4.89 25.47
CA GLN A 327 6.61 -5.61 25.97
C GLN A 327 5.27 -5.03 25.46
N MET A 328 5.29 -4.07 24.53
CA MET A 328 4.05 -3.50 23.96
C MET A 328 3.34 -4.51 23.05
N GLY A 329 2.26 -5.10 23.58
CA GLY A 329 1.34 -5.95 22.83
C GLY A 329 -0.08 -5.39 22.78
N PHE A 330 -0.91 -5.96 21.90
CA PHE A 330 -2.36 -5.79 22.01
C PHE A 330 -2.86 -6.53 23.24
N GLY A 331 -3.68 -5.88 24.07
CA GLY A 331 -4.19 -6.45 25.31
C GLY A 331 -4.83 -7.83 25.12
N LEU A 332 -4.15 -8.84 25.67
CA LEU A 332 -4.49 -10.24 25.89
C LEU A 332 -5.83 -10.77 25.33
N GLY A 333 -5.68 -11.58 24.29
CA GLY A 333 -6.27 -12.91 24.21
C GLY A 333 -5.33 -13.78 23.38
N ASP A 334 -4.48 -14.56 24.05
CA ASP A 334 -3.63 -15.65 23.57
C ASP A 334 -3.21 -15.61 22.08
N ASP A 335 -1.98 -15.18 21.85
CA ASP A 335 -0.95 -16.06 21.27
C ASP A 335 0.38 -15.51 21.80
N ASP A 336 0.66 -15.89 23.06
CA ASP A 336 2.04 -16.07 23.53
C ASP A 336 2.66 -17.11 22.61
N ASP A 337 3.63 -16.68 21.79
CA ASP A 337 4.72 -17.51 21.26
C ASP A 337 5.67 -16.59 20.48
N VAL A 338 6.30 -15.67 21.20
CA VAL A 338 7.68 -15.28 20.91
C VAL A 338 8.38 -15.16 22.25
N VAL A 339 8.60 -16.30 22.90
CA VAL A 339 9.77 -16.45 23.77
C VAL A 339 10.95 -16.17 22.86
N THR A 340 11.69 -15.12 23.15
CA THR A 340 13.00 -14.88 22.56
C THR A 340 13.90 -16.03 22.95
N GLU A 341 14.06 -17.00 22.05
CA GLU A 341 15.04 -18.12 22.13
C GLU A 341 16.51 -17.62 22.20
N GLU A 342 16.76 -16.33 22.40
CA GLU A 342 18.12 -15.75 22.44
C GLU A 342 18.63 -15.48 23.87
N GLU A 343 17.80 -15.62 24.92
CA GLU A 343 18.26 -15.44 26.32
C GLU A 343 18.42 -16.76 27.09
N GLU A 344 17.87 -17.89 26.63
CA GLU A 344 18.04 -19.20 27.29
C GLU A 344 19.36 -19.91 26.88
N GLU A 345 19.96 -19.56 25.73
CA GLU A 345 21.25 -20.16 25.31
C GLU A 345 22.46 -19.59 26.08
N GLU A 346 22.38 -18.37 26.64
CA GLU A 346 23.49 -17.80 27.43
C GLU A 346 23.51 -18.32 28.89
N GLU A 347 22.36 -18.69 29.47
CA GLU A 347 22.33 -19.27 30.83
C GLU A 347 22.72 -20.77 30.84
N GLU A 348 22.46 -21.54 29.77
CA GLU A 348 22.89 -22.94 29.69
C GLU A 348 24.40 -23.10 29.41
N GLU A 349 25.04 -22.16 28.69
CA GLU A 349 26.50 -22.19 28.50
C GLU A 349 27.29 -21.80 29.77
N GLU A 350 26.75 -20.94 30.64
CA GLU A 350 27.40 -20.61 31.92
C GLU A 350 27.27 -21.73 32.97
N GLU A 351 26.19 -22.52 32.96
CA GLU A 351 26.04 -23.66 33.88
C GLU A 351 26.89 -24.89 33.47
N GLU A 352 27.17 -25.10 32.17
CA GLU A 352 28.06 -26.18 31.72
C GLU A 352 29.55 -25.88 31.96
N GLU A 353 29.98 -24.61 32.00
CA GLU A 353 31.37 -24.25 32.33
C GLU A 353 31.68 -24.34 33.84
N GLU A 354 30.69 -24.22 34.74
CA GLU A 354 30.89 -24.38 36.18
C GLU A 354 30.92 -25.85 36.66
N GLU A 355 30.46 -26.82 35.84
CA GLU A 355 30.54 -28.25 36.17
C GLU A 355 31.82 -28.95 35.68
N GLU A 356 32.67 -28.29 34.87
CA GLU A 356 33.93 -28.86 34.34
C GLU A 356 35.24 -28.33 34.99
N GLU A 357 35.19 -27.42 35.98
CA GLU A 357 36.36 -27.04 36.85
C GLU A 357 36.34 -27.70 38.24
#